data_AF-A0A7W9E3T0-F1
#
_entry.id   AF-A0A7W9E3T0-F1
#
_cell.length_a   1.000
_cell.length_b   1.000
_cell.length_c   1.000
_cell.angle_alpha   90.00
_cell.angle_beta   90.00
_cell.angle_gamma   90.00
#
_symmetry.space_group_name_H-M   'P 1'
#
loop_
_entity.id
_entity.type
_entity.pdbx_description
1 polymer ?
#
loop_
_entity_poly.entity_id
_entity_poly.type
_entity_poly.pdbx_seq_one_letter_code
_entity_poly.pdbx_strand_id
1 'polypeptide(L)'
;MNSQQITMLIVVIAGLIDLAIRIAAIIIIPRNRKPSAAMAWLLAIFLIPFAGIIFFLLLGSSRLPKRRRAKQVQINRLIAEGMGDMDLVSDSAEWPAWFASVVALNTSLGAVPLVGGNTAHLLGDYKGSIEAMAADIDTATTFVHVEFYIVSFDATTKVFFLPWRPP
;
A
#
# COMPACT_ATOMS: atom_id res chain seq x y z
N MET A 1 -43.63 -7.18 -36.63
CA MET A 1 -42.56 -6.16 -36.50
C MET A 1 -41.68 -6.29 -37.73
N ASN A 2 -41.55 -5.23 -38.52
CA ASN A 2 -40.77 -5.27 -39.76
C ASN A 2 -39.27 -5.35 -39.45
N SER A 3 -38.46 -5.94 -40.32
CA SER A 3 -37.00 -6.06 -40.16
C SER A 3 -36.34 -4.72 -39.81
N GLN A 4 -36.79 -3.64 -40.44
CA GLN A 4 -36.34 -2.27 -40.17
C GLN A 4 -36.60 -1.82 -38.71
N GLN A 5 -37.75 -2.16 -38.14
CA GLN A 5 -38.09 -1.83 -36.75
C GLN A 5 -37.22 -2.62 -35.76
N ILE A 6 -36.94 -3.89 -36.08
CA ILE A 6 -36.04 -4.75 -35.28
C ILE A 6 -34.62 -4.18 -35.30
N THR A 7 -34.09 -3.80 -36.47
CA THR A 7 -32.77 -3.19 -36.60
C THR A 7 -32.67 -1.88 -35.83
N MET A 8 -33.69 -1.02 -35.91
CA MET A 8 -33.70 0.25 -35.18
C MET A 8 -33.70 0.02 -33.66
N LEU A 9 -34.49 -0.94 -33.17
CA LEU A 9 -34.52 -1.31 -31.76
C LEU A 9 -33.14 -1.80 -31.28
N ILE A 10 -32.47 -2.66 -32.06
CA ILE A 10 -31.13 -3.16 -31.73
C ILE A 10 -30.12 -2.01 -31.64
N VAL A 11 -30.13 -1.09 -32.62
CA VAL A 11 -29.19 0.06 -32.64
C VAL A 11 -29.41 0.97 -31.42
N VAL A 12 -30.67 1.27 -31.10
CA VAL A 12 -31.02 2.11 -29.93
C VAL A 12 -30.57 1.44 -28.64
N ILE A 13 -30.85 0.14 -28.46
CA ILE A 13 -30.44 -0.61 -27.27
C ILE A 13 -28.91 -0.66 -27.16
N ALA A 14 -28.20 -0.94 -28.26
CA ALA A 14 -26.74 -0.97 -28.29
C ALA A 14 -26.15 0.40 -27.93
N GLY A 15 -26.73 1.50 -28.43
CA GLY A 15 -26.31 2.87 -28.09
C GLY A 15 -26.57 3.23 -26.62
N LEU A 16 -27.70 2.82 -26.06
CA LEU A 16 -28.00 3.01 -24.63
C LEU A 16 -27.03 2.23 -23.73
N ILE A 17 -26.71 0.98 -24.11
CA ILE A 17 -25.72 0.17 -23.40
C ILE A 17 -24.33 0.82 -23.45
N ASP A 18 -23.90 1.30 -24.63
CA ASP A 18 -22.63 2.01 -24.79
C ASP A 18 -22.54 3.26 -23.91
N LEU A 19 -23.60 4.07 -23.89
CA LEU A 19 -23.65 5.27 -23.06
C LEU A 19 -23.55 4.93 -21.56
N ALA A 20 -24.31 3.93 -21.10
CA ALA A 20 -24.28 3.47 -19.72
C ALA A 20 -22.88 2.98 -19.32
N ILE A 21 -22.22 2.24 -20.22
CA ILE A 21 -20.84 1.77 -20.07
C ILE A 21 -19.86 2.92 -19.87
N ARG A 22 -19.91 3.96 -20.73
CA ARG A 22 -18.99 5.10 -20.67
C ARG A 22 -19.16 5.89 -19.37
N ILE A 23 -20.40 6.11 -18.95
CA ILE A 23 -20.72 6.78 -17.68
C ILE A 23 -20.17 5.96 -16.50
N ALA A 24 -20.44 4.65 -16.48
CA ALA A 24 -19.93 3.77 -15.44
C ALA A 24 -18.39 3.75 -15.42
N ALA A 25 -17.74 3.73 -16.59
CA ALA A 25 -16.29 3.74 -16.73
C ALA A 25 -15.67 5.00 -16.09
N ILE A 26 -16.21 6.19 -16.36
CA ILE A 26 -15.72 7.45 -15.77
C ILE A 26 -15.78 7.42 -14.24
N ILE A 27 -16.82 6.83 -13.65
CA ILE A 27 -17.01 6.83 -12.20
C ILE A 27 -16.16 5.74 -11.52
N ILE A 28 -16.07 4.55 -12.13
CA ILE A 28 -15.51 3.35 -11.50
C ILE A 28 -14.00 3.24 -11.74
N ILE A 29 -13.51 3.59 -12.94
CA ILE A 29 -12.13 3.32 -13.33
C ILE A 29 -11.09 4.15 -12.56
N PRO A 30 -11.29 5.45 -12.32
CA PRO A 30 -10.31 6.28 -11.61
C PRO A 30 -10.11 5.92 -10.14
N ARG A 31 -11.06 5.21 -9.51
CA ARG A 31 -10.98 4.88 -8.08
C ARG A 31 -9.80 3.96 -7.79
N ASN A 32 -8.97 4.34 -6.81
CA ASN A 32 -7.80 3.59 -6.34
C ASN A 32 -6.84 3.13 -7.45
N ARG A 33 -6.70 3.94 -8.51
CA ARG A 33 -5.74 3.69 -9.59
C ARG A 33 -4.85 4.91 -9.83
N LYS A 34 -3.64 4.67 -10.32
CA LYS A 34 -2.77 5.74 -10.80
C LYS A 34 -3.46 6.49 -11.95
N PRO A 35 -3.39 7.84 -12.02
CA PRO A 35 -4.06 8.63 -13.05
C PRO A 35 -3.77 8.15 -14.47
N SER A 36 -2.51 7.84 -14.78
CA SER A 36 -2.10 7.36 -16.11
C SER A 36 -2.75 6.03 -16.51
N ALA A 37 -2.83 5.08 -15.59
CA ALA A 37 -3.46 3.79 -15.85
C ALA A 37 -4.99 3.92 -16.02
N ALA A 38 -5.62 4.78 -15.23
CA ALA A 38 -7.05 5.07 -15.36
C ALA A 38 -7.36 5.71 -16.72
N MET A 39 -6.55 6.70 -17.15
CA MET A 39 -6.70 7.35 -18.45
C MET A 39 -6.55 6.37 -19.62
N ALA A 40 -5.57 5.45 -19.57
CA ALA A 40 -5.40 4.44 -20.62
C ALA A 40 -6.64 3.56 -20.78
N TRP A 41 -7.24 3.11 -19.68
CA TRP A 41 -8.46 2.30 -19.71
C TRP A 41 -9.69 3.08 -20.16
N LEU A 42 -9.83 4.35 -19.75
CA LEU A 42 -10.88 5.22 -20.24
C LEU A 42 -10.75 5.42 -21.75
N LEU A 43 -9.56 5.74 -22.27
CA LEU A 43 -9.33 5.88 -23.71
C LEU A 43 -9.67 4.59 -24.48
N ALA A 44 -9.25 3.43 -23.98
CA ALA A 44 -9.56 2.14 -24.60
C ALA A 44 -11.08 1.90 -24.71
N ILE A 45 -11.84 2.19 -23.64
CA ILE A 45 -13.29 2.04 -23.61
C ILE A 45 -13.98 3.10 -24.48
N PHE A 46 -13.46 4.32 -24.55
CA PHE A 46 -14.05 5.36 -25.38
C PHE A 46 -13.88 5.08 -26.88
N LEU A 47 -12.75 4.48 -27.27
CA LEU A 47 -12.42 4.15 -28.65
C LEU A 47 -13.08 2.83 -29.09
N ILE A 48 -13.04 1.80 -28.24
CA ILE A 48 -13.56 0.46 -28.53
C ILE A 48 -14.32 -0.06 -27.30
N PRO A 49 -15.58 0.36 -27.08
CA PRO A 49 -16.30 0.15 -25.81
C PRO A 49 -16.40 -1.29 -25.36
N PHE A 50 -16.86 -2.16 -26.26
CA PHE A 50 -17.06 -3.57 -25.95
C PHE A 50 -15.73 -4.29 -25.68
N ALA A 51 -14.74 -4.13 -26.57
CA ALA A 51 -13.42 -4.76 -26.38
C ALA A 51 -12.68 -4.17 -25.18
N GLY A 52 -12.74 -2.85 -24.99
CA GLY A 52 -12.10 -2.13 -23.90
C GLY A 52 -12.58 -2.60 -22.53
N ILE A 53 -13.89 -2.84 -22.37
CA ILE A 53 -14.41 -3.45 -21.14
C ILE A 53 -13.90 -4.87 -20.95
N ILE A 54 -13.95 -5.70 -22.00
CA ILE A 54 -13.50 -7.10 -21.90
C ILE A 54 -12.04 -7.13 -21.42
N PHE A 55 -11.16 -6.35 -22.05
CA PHE A 55 -9.76 -6.23 -21.64
C PHE A 55 -9.62 -5.64 -20.23
N PHE A 56 -10.42 -4.63 -19.87
CA PHE A 56 -10.40 -4.05 -18.54
C PHE A 56 -10.79 -5.07 -17.45
N LEU A 57 -11.79 -5.91 -17.70
CA LEU A 57 -12.21 -6.95 -16.77
C LEU A 57 -11.16 -8.04 -16.61
N LEU A 58 -10.43 -8.37 -17.68
CA LEU A 58 -9.38 -9.39 -17.68
C LEU A 58 -8.06 -8.88 -17.07
N LEU A 59 -7.63 -7.68 -17.43
CA LEU A 59 -6.28 -7.16 -17.14
C LEU A 59 -6.28 -5.95 -16.20
N GLY A 60 -7.40 -5.23 -16.10
CA GLY A 60 -7.51 -3.96 -15.38
C GLY A 60 -7.74 -4.10 -13.86
N SER A 61 -7.79 -5.33 -13.32
CA SER A 61 -7.97 -5.55 -11.88
C SER A 61 -6.79 -4.98 -11.08
N SER A 62 -7.02 -3.90 -10.33
CA SER A 62 -6.07 -3.37 -9.34
C SER A 62 -6.10 -4.13 -8.01
N ARG A 63 -6.97 -5.15 -7.89
CA ARG A 63 -7.13 -5.90 -6.64
C ARG A 63 -5.95 -6.84 -6.46
N LEU A 64 -5.36 -6.81 -5.28
CA LEU A 64 -4.36 -7.80 -4.85
C LEU A 64 -4.91 -9.24 -5.03
N PRO A 65 -4.09 -10.21 -5.45
CA PRO A 65 -4.50 -11.61 -5.50
C PRO A 65 -5.08 -12.09 -4.16
N LYS A 66 -6.07 -12.99 -4.19
CA LYS A 66 -6.70 -13.54 -2.98
C LYS A 66 -5.67 -14.03 -1.95
N ARG A 67 -4.62 -14.72 -2.41
CA ARG A 67 -3.51 -15.22 -1.58
C ARG A 67 -2.77 -14.10 -0.83
N ARG A 68 -2.49 -12.97 -1.49
CA ARG A 68 -1.81 -11.83 -0.85
C ARG A 68 -2.68 -11.19 0.23
N ARG A 69 -3.99 -11.03 -0.03
CA ARG A 69 -4.94 -10.54 0.98
C ARG A 69 -5.03 -11.48 2.18
N ALA A 70 -5.10 -12.79 1.94
CA ALA A 70 -5.12 -13.77 3.03
C ALA A 70 -3.85 -13.70 3.88
N LYS A 71 -2.67 -13.59 3.25
CA LYS A 71 -1.39 -13.40 3.96
C LYS A 71 -1.38 -12.12 4.79
N GLN A 72 -1.90 -11.01 4.25
CA GLN A 72 -2.00 -9.75 4.98
C GLN A 72 -2.91 -9.87 6.21
N VAL A 73 -4.08 -10.51 6.08
CA VAL A 73 -4.97 -10.78 7.22
C VAL A 73 -4.26 -11.62 8.29
N GLN A 74 -3.49 -12.64 7.88
CA GLN A 74 -2.72 -13.47 8.81
C GLN A 74 -1.64 -12.67 9.54
N ILE A 75 -0.87 -11.83 8.82
CA ILE A 75 0.16 -10.96 9.43
C ILE A 75 -0.47 -9.98 10.41
N ASN A 76 -1.56 -9.31 10.02
CA ASN A 76 -2.28 -8.39 10.89
C ASN A 76 -2.75 -9.07 12.18
N ARG A 77 -3.19 -10.32 12.08
CA ARG A 77 -3.57 -11.11 13.26
C ARG A 77 -2.37 -11.43 14.15
N LEU A 78 -1.23 -11.83 13.58
CA LEU A 78 -0.01 -12.10 14.35
C LEU A 78 0.51 -10.85 15.05
N ILE A 79 0.42 -9.68 14.40
CA ILE A 79 0.73 -8.39 15.01
C ILE A 79 -0.23 -8.17 16.20
N ALA A 80 -1.54 -8.27 15.99
CA ALA A 80 -2.54 -8.14 17.06
C ALA A 80 -2.27 -9.05 18.27
N GLU A 81 -1.95 -10.32 18.03
CA GLU A 81 -1.66 -11.30 19.08
C GLU A 81 -0.32 -11.03 19.79
N GLY A 82 0.71 -10.60 19.05
CA GLY A 82 2.04 -10.30 19.60
C GLY A 82 2.11 -9.03 20.44
N MET A 83 1.07 -8.18 20.38
CA MET A 83 1.06 -6.89 21.07
C MET A 83 0.63 -6.93 22.54
N GLY A 84 0.10 -8.06 23.04
CA GLY A 84 -0.16 -8.27 24.47
C GLY A 84 -0.85 -7.10 25.19
N ASP A 85 -0.35 -6.76 26.39
CA ASP A 85 -0.77 -5.63 27.25
C ASP A 85 0.04 -4.34 26.98
N MET A 86 0.52 -4.11 25.75
CA MET A 86 1.23 -2.86 25.47
C MET A 86 0.37 -1.63 25.79
N ASP A 87 1.02 -0.59 26.31
CA ASP A 87 0.36 0.68 26.64
C ASP A 87 -0.04 1.41 25.35
N LEU A 88 -1.25 1.10 24.90
CA LEU A 88 -1.85 1.72 23.73
C LEU A 88 -2.29 3.14 24.11
N VAL A 89 -1.69 4.13 23.44
CA VAL A 89 -2.07 5.53 23.67
C VAL A 89 -3.51 5.71 23.19
N SER A 90 -4.40 5.98 24.12
CA SER A 90 -5.83 6.18 23.87
C SER A 90 -6.24 7.65 23.99
N ASP A 91 -5.45 8.48 24.68
CA ASP A 91 -5.76 9.90 24.83
C ASP A 91 -5.25 10.70 23.63
N SER A 92 -6.21 11.30 22.93
CA SER A 92 -5.99 12.14 21.74
C SER A 92 -6.23 13.62 22.00
N ALA A 93 -6.56 14.01 23.24
CA ALA A 93 -6.94 15.37 23.58
C ALA A 93 -5.84 16.41 23.26
N GLU A 94 -4.57 16.02 23.40
CA GLU A 94 -3.43 16.90 23.15
C GLU A 94 -2.81 16.73 21.75
N TRP A 95 -3.41 15.89 20.89
CA TRP A 95 -2.83 15.60 19.59
C TRP A 95 -2.96 16.79 18.63
N PRO A 96 -1.92 17.07 17.82
CA PRO A 96 -2.08 17.95 16.68
C PRO A 96 -3.19 17.47 15.75
N ALA A 97 -3.94 18.40 15.14
CA ALA A 97 -5.09 18.07 14.28
C ALA A 97 -4.76 17.10 13.13
N TRP A 98 -3.52 17.09 12.64
CA TRP A 98 -3.07 16.19 11.58
C TRP A 98 -2.80 14.75 12.06
N PHE A 99 -2.47 14.56 13.34
CA PHE A 99 -1.91 13.31 13.86
C PHE A 99 -2.95 12.18 13.89
N ALA A 100 -4.19 12.47 14.26
CA ALA A 100 -5.27 11.48 14.29
C ALA A 100 -5.48 10.79 12.92
N SER A 101 -5.35 11.54 11.82
CA SER A 101 -5.47 10.99 10.47
C SER A 101 -4.32 10.03 10.13
N VAL A 102 -3.10 10.33 10.60
CA VAL A 102 -1.91 9.48 10.42
C VAL A 102 -2.03 8.20 11.23
N VAL A 103 -2.49 8.30 12.48
CA VAL A 103 -2.76 7.13 13.34
C VAL A 103 -3.81 6.23 12.70
N ALA A 104 -4.95 6.79 12.26
CA ALA A 104 -5.99 6.03 11.59
C ALA A 104 -5.49 5.36 10.29
N LEU A 105 -4.67 6.05 9.50
CA LEU A 105 -4.04 5.49 8.30
C LEU A 105 -3.10 4.34 8.63
N ASN A 106 -2.21 4.52 9.61
CA ASN A 106 -1.24 3.52 10.03
C ASN A 106 -1.93 2.26 10.56
N THR A 107 -2.91 2.42 11.44
CA THR A 107 -3.65 1.28 12.02
C THR A 107 -4.51 0.58 10.98
N SER A 108 -5.15 1.31 10.06
CA SER A 108 -6.01 0.69 9.03
C SER A 108 -5.23 -0.04 7.93
N LEU A 109 -4.03 0.43 7.56
CA LEU A 109 -3.23 -0.17 6.49
C LEU A 109 -2.15 -1.14 6.98
N GLY A 110 -1.54 -0.83 8.13
CA GLY A 110 -0.42 -1.58 8.71
C GLY A 110 -0.80 -2.50 9.87
N ALA A 111 -2.00 -2.35 10.45
CA ALA A 111 -2.44 -3.07 11.65
C ALA A 111 -1.51 -2.89 12.88
N VAL A 112 -0.67 -1.83 12.87
CA VAL A 112 0.17 -1.45 14.00
C VAL A 112 -0.51 -0.26 14.71
N PRO A 113 -0.89 -0.41 15.99
CA PRO A 113 -1.50 0.64 16.78
C PRO A 113 -0.45 1.63 17.27
N LEU A 114 -0.92 2.76 17.78
CA LEU A 114 -0.06 3.73 18.44
C LEU A 114 0.35 3.22 19.83
N VAL A 115 1.65 3.26 20.11
CA VAL A 115 2.24 2.85 21.40
C VAL A 115 2.92 4.04 22.08
N GLY A 116 2.77 4.11 23.41
CA GLY A 116 3.31 5.17 24.25
C GLY A 116 4.69 4.84 24.80
N GLY A 117 5.28 5.78 25.54
CA GLY A 117 6.52 5.54 26.31
C GLY A 117 7.80 5.38 25.49
N ASN A 118 7.73 5.58 24.17
CA ASN A 118 8.89 5.45 23.28
C ASN A 118 9.67 6.76 23.18
N THR A 119 10.98 6.65 22.94
CA THR A 119 11.81 7.80 22.56
C THR A 119 12.32 7.61 21.14
N ALA A 120 12.53 8.71 20.43
CA ALA A 120 13.08 8.70 19.09
C ALA A 120 14.15 9.78 18.98
N HIS A 121 15.26 9.44 18.33
CA HIS A 121 16.35 10.36 18.03
C HIS A 121 16.52 10.44 16.51
N LEU A 122 16.48 11.65 15.97
CA LEU A 122 16.69 11.87 14.54
C LEU A 122 18.18 12.06 14.26
N LEU A 123 18.78 11.12 13.53
CA LEU A 123 20.16 11.22 13.07
C LEU A 123 20.18 11.87 11.69
N GLY A 124 20.68 13.11 11.63
CA GLY A 124 20.73 13.89 10.38
C GLY A 124 21.92 13.57 9.47
N ASP A 125 22.90 12.80 9.96
CA ASP A 125 24.09 12.41 9.21
C ASP A 125 24.10 10.91 8.91
N TYR A 126 24.51 10.57 7.68
CA TYR A 126 24.55 9.19 7.23
C TYR A 126 25.60 8.39 7.99
N LYS A 127 26.83 8.91 8.10
CA LYS A 127 27.92 8.21 8.78
C LYS A 127 27.60 8.00 10.25
N GLY A 128 27.09 9.02 10.93
CA GLY A 128 26.64 8.94 12.31
C GLY A 128 25.54 7.89 12.53
N SER A 129 24.61 7.73 11.57
CA SER A 129 23.60 6.67 11.67
C SER A 129 24.17 5.25 11.55
N ILE A 130 25.15 5.05 10.68
CA ILE A 130 25.87 3.77 10.58
C ILE A 130 26.66 3.49 11.87
N GLU A 131 27.37 4.48 12.41
CA GLU A 131 28.14 4.34 13.64
C GLU A 131 27.24 4.03 14.85
N ALA A 132 26.09 4.69 14.96
CA ALA A 132 25.11 4.42 16.01
C ALA A 132 24.58 2.98 15.93
N MET A 133 24.20 2.51 14.74
CA MET A 133 23.73 1.13 14.57
C MET A 133 24.83 0.10 14.85
N ALA A 134 26.09 0.38 14.50
CA ALA A 134 27.22 -0.50 14.82
C ALA A 134 27.44 -0.59 16.34
N ALA A 135 27.33 0.54 17.06
CA ALA A 135 27.41 0.55 18.51
C ALA A 135 26.28 -0.28 19.16
N ASP A 136 25.05 -0.18 18.64
CA ASP A 136 23.94 -1.02 19.12
C ASP A 136 24.21 -2.51 18.89
N ILE A 137 24.78 -2.88 17.73
CA ILE A 137 25.19 -4.25 17.43
C ILE A 137 26.22 -4.76 18.43
N ASP A 138 27.23 -3.94 18.77
CA ASP A 138 28.28 -4.33 19.72
C ASP A 138 27.73 -4.61 21.13
N THR A 139 26.62 -3.99 21.51
CA THR A 139 25.97 -4.22 22.82
C THR A 139 24.92 -5.33 22.81
N ALA A 140 24.52 -5.82 21.63
CA ALA A 140 23.51 -6.87 21.52
C ALA A 140 23.99 -8.17 22.16
N THR A 141 23.09 -8.92 22.79
CA THR A 141 23.41 -10.16 23.52
C THR A 141 22.82 -11.42 22.90
N THR A 142 21.74 -11.29 22.14
CA THR A 142 20.97 -12.45 21.64
C THR A 142 20.92 -12.47 20.11
N PHE A 143 20.25 -11.50 19.50
CA PHE A 143 20.12 -11.38 18.06
C PHE A 143 20.03 -9.91 17.65
N VAL A 144 20.52 -9.61 16.44
CA VAL A 144 20.25 -8.34 15.75
C VAL A 144 19.50 -8.67 14.47
N HIS A 145 18.32 -8.08 14.30
CA HIS A 145 17.58 -8.14 13.04
C HIS A 145 17.90 -6.89 12.21
N VAL A 146 18.41 -7.10 11.01
CA VAL A 146 18.83 -6.03 10.11
C VAL A 146 18.06 -6.16 8.79
N GLU A 147 17.32 -5.11 8.41
CA GLU A 147 16.56 -5.05 7.16
C GLU A 147 16.93 -3.78 6.39
N PHE A 148 17.57 -3.95 5.23
CA PHE A 148 17.94 -2.85 4.32
C PHE A 148 17.52 -3.20 2.89
N TYR A 149 17.20 -2.17 2.10
CA TYR A 149 16.93 -2.34 0.68
C TYR A 149 18.18 -2.79 -0.10
N ILE A 150 19.31 -2.11 0.13
CA ILE A 150 20.64 -2.42 -0.44
C ILE A 150 21.69 -2.09 0.64
N VAL A 151 22.72 -2.92 0.72
CA VAL A 151 23.89 -2.67 1.55
C VAL A 151 25.16 -2.90 0.74
N SER A 152 26.19 -2.10 1.01
CA SER A 152 27.51 -2.24 0.40
C SER A 152 28.55 -2.20 1.50
N PHE A 153 29.68 -2.88 1.32
CA PHE A 153 30.84 -2.75 2.18
C PHE A 153 31.76 -1.66 1.62
N ASP A 154 31.85 -0.52 2.31
CA ASP A 154 32.68 0.60 1.92
C ASP A 154 33.33 1.28 3.14
N ALA A 155 34.03 2.39 2.92
CA ALA A 155 34.74 3.10 3.98
C ALA A 155 33.83 3.58 5.13
N THR A 156 32.55 3.83 4.85
CA THR A 156 31.55 4.30 5.80
C THR A 156 30.88 3.12 6.50
N THR A 157 30.43 2.11 5.77
CA THR A 157 29.67 0.97 6.31
C THR A 157 30.53 -0.12 6.94
N LYS A 158 31.86 -0.12 6.73
CA LYS A 158 32.76 -1.15 7.24
C LYS A 158 32.57 -1.50 8.72
N VAL A 159 32.25 -0.50 9.56
CA VAL A 159 32.07 -0.67 11.01
C VAL A 159 30.87 -1.55 11.33
N PHE A 160 29.85 -1.52 10.50
CA PHE A 160 28.63 -2.33 10.62
C PHE A 160 28.88 -3.83 10.36
N PHE A 161 29.95 -4.15 9.63
CA PHE A 161 30.30 -5.52 9.23
C PHE A 161 31.43 -6.14 10.04
N LEU A 162 31.92 -5.43 11.07
CA LEU A 162 32.94 -5.99 11.94
C LEU A 162 32.39 -7.23 12.68
N PRO A 163 33.26 -8.20 13.01
CA PRO A 163 32.83 -9.37 13.77
C PRO A 163 32.23 -8.93 15.11
N TRP A 164 30.99 -9.34 15.36
CA TRP A 164 30.31 -9.11 16.64
C TRP A 164 31.11 -9.75 17.77
N ARG A 165 31.39 -8.96 18.81
CA ARG A 165 32.11 -9.39 20.02
C ARG A 165 31.23 -9.08 21.22
N PRO A 166 30.44 -10.04 21.70
CA PRO A 166 29.66 -9.84 22.92
C PRO A 166 30.60 -9.54 24.11
N PRO A 167 30.14 -8.73 25.08
CA PRO A 167 30.87 -8.45 26.31
C PRO A 167 31.13 -9.69 27.17
#